data_AF-A0A3S3RLX2-F1
#
_entry.id   AF-A0A3S3RLX2-F1
#
_cell.length_a   1.000
_cell.length_b   1.000
_cell.length_c   1.000
_cell.angle_alpha   90.00
_cell.angle_beta   90.00
_cell.angle_gamma   90.00
#
_symmetry.space_group_name_H-M   'P 1'
#
loop_
_entity.id
_entity.type
_entity.pdbx_description
1 polymer ?
#
loop_
_entity_poly.entity_id
_entity_poly.type
_entity_poly.pdbx_seq_one_letter_code
_entity_poly.pdbx_strand_id
1 'polypeptide(L)'
;MEFVALLEDYAQRNRLPVRTGVSVTKLEASNGLFRVVTPERTWLAKNVVVASGSLNRPRRPPSASALTGGPVQLDASDYRKAGDLPVGAVLVVGSAQSGCQIAEDLILAGRETYLATGHIGRLPRRYRGRDIVVWMVKSGLFDVPRKDFVDPSGRVAARPMLGALHTISLQSLSAQGVVLLGRFVGVDNSRLIFANDVLENIRFGDEISAQFKNRIDEFIKCNGLSAPAPVEDEAEAVAPRLPQHPILSLDLVERN
;
A
#
# COMPACT_ATOMS: atom_id res chain seq x y z
N MET A 1 14.32 -0.97 -13.01
CA MET A 1 15.05 -2.26 -13.03
C MET A 1 16.26 -2.30 -12.08
N GLU A 2 16.65 -1.19 -11.45
CA GLU A 2 17.84 -1.11 -10.57
C GLU A 2 17.77 -1.99 -9.30
N PHE A 3 16.61 -2.10 -8.65
CA PHE A 3 16.47 -2.89 -7.43
C PHE A 3 16.61 -4.41 -7.65
N VAL A 4 16.11 -4.94 -8.77
CA VAL A 4 16.26 -6.38 -9.10
C VAL A 4 17.73 -6.69 -9.32
N ALA A 5 18.42 -5.86 -10.11
CA ALA A 5 19.85 -6.01 -10.36
C ALA A 5 20.66 -5.93 -9.05
N LEU A 6 20.29 -5.04 -8.12
CA LEU A 6 20.91 -4.97 -6.79
C LEU A 6 20.81 -6.30 -6.02
N LEU A 7 19.65 -6.96 -6.03
CA LEU A 7 19.46 -8.24 -5.34
C LEU A 7 20.22 -9.39 -6.01
N GLU A 8 20.24 -9.43 -7.34
CA GLU A 8 21.00 -10.42 -8.11
C GLU A 8 22.51 -10.29 -7.87
N ASP A 9 23.01 -9.05 -7.93
CA ASP A 9 24.41 -8.73 -7.66
C ASP A 9 24.78 -9.03 -6.20
N TYR A 10 23.90 -8.73 -5.23
CA TYR A 10 24.11 -9.10 -3.83
C TYR A 10 24.26 -10.63 -3.67
N ALA A 11 23.40 -11.42 -4.32
CA ALA A 11 23.48 -12.87 -4.28
C ALA A 11 24.77 -13.39 -4.91
N GLN A 12 25.19 -12.83 -6.04
CA GLN A 12 26.43 -13.20 -6.73
C GLN A 12 27.68 -12.84 -5.94
N ARG A 13 27.79 -11.58 -5.47
CA ARG A 13 28.94 -11.08 -4.70
C ARG A 13 29.19 -11.90 -3.43
N ASN A 14 28.11 -12.31 -2.76
CA ASN A 14 28.18 -13.09 -1.53
C ASN A 14 28.15 -14.61 -1.78
N ARG A 15 28.12 -15.06 -3.04
CA ARG A 15 28.05 -16.49 -3.43
C ARG A 15 26.92 -17.24 -2.70
N LEU A 16 25.76 -16.61 -2.56
CA LEU A 16 24.63 -17.21 -1.86
C LEU A 16 24.06 -18.37 -2.69
N PRO A 17 23.73 -19.53 -2.08
CA PRO A 17 23.26 -20.72 -2.79
C PRO A 17 21.77 -20.64 -3.16
N VAL A 18 21.36 -19.56 -3.83
CA VAL A 18 19.96 -19.32 -4.23
C VAL A 18 19.57 -20.26 -5.37
N ARG A 19 18.41 -20.92 -5.23
CA ARG A 19 17.81 -21.75 -6.29
C ARG A 19 16.49 -21.12 -6.71
N THR A 20 16.44 -20.61 -7.93
CA THR A 20 15.24 -20.02 -8.54
C THR A 20 14.41 -21.10 -9.25
N GLY A 21 13.14 -20.81 -9.54
CA GLY A 21 12.23 -21.77 -10.19
C GLY A 21 11.79 -22.94 -9.31
N VAL A 22 12.20 -22.98 -8.03
CA VAL A 22 11.92 -24.07 -7.10
C VAL A 22 10.82 -23.67 -6.11
N SER A 23 9.58 -24.06 -6.39
CA SER A 23 8.45 -23.80 -5.50
C SER A 23 8.34 -24.86 -4.39
N VAL A 24 8.48 -24.45 -3.14
CA VAL A 24 8.19 -25.30 -1.98
C VAL A 24 6.68 -25.45 -1.84
N THR A 25 6.18 -26.68 -1.97
CA THR A 25 4.74 -27.01 -1.92
C THR A 25 4.29 -27.51 -0.56
N LYS A 26 5.21 -28.05 0.25
CA LYS A 26 4.92 -28.55 1.60
C LYS A 26 6.12 -28.37 2.52
N LEU A 27 5.84 -28.07 3.78
CA LEU A 27 6.80 -28.05 4.87
C LEU A 27 6.23 -28.85 6.04
N GLU A 28 6.96 -29.86 6.51
CA GLU A 28 6.51 -30.74 7.60
C GLU A 28 7.61 -30.96 8.63
N ALA A 29 7.27 -30.98 9.91
CA ALA A 29 8.16 -31.49 10.95
C ALA A 29 8.11 -33.02 10.96
N SER A 30 9.28 -33.66 10.99
CA SER A 30 9.43 -35.12 10.98
C SER A 30 10.72 -35.52 11.68
N ASN A 31 10.62 -36.31 12.76
CA ASN A 31 11.76 -36.89 13.49
C ASN A 31 12.85 -35.87 13.89
N GLY A 32 12.44 -34.71 14.41
CA GLY A 32 13.38 -33.65 14.81
C GLY A 32 14.03 -32.87 13.66
N LEU A 33 13.57 -33.08 12.43
CA LEU A 33 13.96 -32.34 11.23
C LEU A 33 12.73 -31.74 10.54
N PHE A 34 12.96 -30.87 9.57
CA PHE A 34 11.95 -30.39 8.63
C PHE A 34 12.14 -31.05 7.27
N ARG A 35 11.04 -31.58 6.72
CA ARG A 35 10.93 -32.03 5.32
C ARG A 35 10.41 -30.88 4.49
N VAL A 36 11.24 -30.41 3.56
CA VAL A 36 10.90 -29.36 2.58
C VAL A 36 10.60 -30.05 1.26
N VAL A 37 9.35 -30.02 0.79
CA VAL A 37 8.92 -30.72 -0.42
C VAL A 37 8.78 -29.73 -1.57
N THR A 38 9.32 -30.10 -2.73
CA THR A 38 9.11 -29.44 -4.03
C THR A 38 8.70 -30.49 -5.06
N PRO A 39 8.26 -30.08 -6.26
CA PRO A 39 7.92 -31.03 -7.33
C PRO A 39 9.06 -31.97 -7.71
N GLU A 40 10.31 -31.51 -7.64
CA GLU A 40 11.47 -32.29 -8.11
C GLU A 40 12.07 -33.18 -7.02
N ARG A 41 12.08 -32.70 -5.76
CA ARG A 41 12.69 -33.45 -4.64
C ARG A 41 12.23 -32.95 -3.28
N THR A 42 12.61 -33.73 -2.26
CA THR A 42 12.51 -33.36 -0.84
C THR A 42 13.90 -33.06 -0.27
N TRP A 43 14.02 -32.02 0.56
CA TRP A 43 15.20 -31.75 1.39
C TRP A 43 14.87 -31.99 2.86
N LEU A 44 15.90 -32.31 3.63
CA LEU A 44 15.85 -32.35 5.10
C LEU A 44 16.66 -31.18 5.65
N ALA A 45 16.09 -30.46 6.60
CA ALA A 45 16.74 -29.33 7.26
C ALA A 45 16.54 -29.39 8.77
N LYS A 46 17.56 -29.01 9.55
CA LYS A 46 17.41 -28.85 11.01
C LYS A 46 16.61 -27.60 11.37
N ASN A 47 16.77 -26.54 10.58
CA ASN A 47 16.12 -25.24 10.76
C ASN A 47 15.56 -24.77 9.42
N VAL A 48 14.42 -24.09 9.46
CA VAL A 48 13.79 -23.47 8.29
C VAL A 48 13.39 -22.05 8.62
N VAL A 49 13.76 -21.11 7.77
CA VAL A 49 13.32 -19.72 7.82
C VAL A 49 12.34 -19.49 6.68
N VAL A 50 11.11 -19.08 7.01
CA VAL A 50 10.07 -18.80 6.02
C VAL A 50 10.10 -17.31 5.68
N ALA A 51 10.62 -16.99 4.50
CA ALA A 51 10.74 -15.62 3.98
C ALA A 51 9.91 -15.41 2.70
N SER A 52 8.73 -16.02 2.62
CA SER A 52 7.88 -15.98 1.42
C SER A 52 7.15 -14.65 1.19
N GLY A 53 7.11 -13.76 2.18
CA GLY A 53 6.34 -12.51 2.11
C GLY A 53 4.82 -12.72 2.30
N SER A 54 4.08 -11.62 2.38
CA SER A 54 2.62 -11.62 2.68
C SER A 54 1.74 -11.00 1.59
N LEU A 55 2.31 -10.61 0.45
CA LEU A 55 1.63 -9.87 -0.62
C LEU A 55 1.43 -10.70 -1.90
N ASN A 56 1.56 -12.03 -1.82
CA ASN A 56 1.54 -12.92 -3.00
C ASN A 56 0.13 -13.38 -3.42
N ARG A 57 -0.90 -13.07 -2.63
CA ARG A 57 -2.28 -13.43 -2.94
C ARG A 57 -3.16 -12.19 -2.93
N PRO A 58 -3.80 -11.83 -4.06
CA PRO A 58 -4.71 -10.70 -4.08
C PRO A 58 -5.92 -10.99 -3.18
N ARG A 59 -6.46 -9.93 -2.58
CA ARG A 59 -7.65 -10.00 -1.74
C ARG A 59 -8.66 -8.98 -2.24
N ARG A 60 -9.68 -9.46 -2.95
CA ARG A 60 -10.81 -8.64 -3.38
C ARG A 60 -11.86 -8.54 -2.28
N PRO A 61 -12.57 -7.41 -2.15
CA PRO A 61 -13.78 -7.34 -1.33
C PRO A 61 -14.80 -8.38 -1.80
N PRO A 62 -15.54 -9.07 -0.90
CA PRO A 62 -16.54 -10.06 -1.31
C PRO A 62 -17.58 -9.52 -2.30
N SER A 63 -17.93 -8.24 -2.19
CA SER A 63 -18.86 -7.55 -3.08
C SER A 63 -18.37 -7.42 -4.54
N ALA A 64 -17.08 -7.63 -4.81
CA ALA A 64 -16.54 -7.60 -6.17
C ALA A 64 -17.11 -8.73 -7.06
N SER A 65 -17.53 -9.86 -6.48
CA SER A 65 -18.17 -10.95 -7.24
C SER A 65 -19.56 -10.60 -7.76
N ALA A 66 -20.24 -9.63 -7.14
CA ALA A 66 -21.53 -9.13 -7.60
C ALA A 66 -21.43 -8.32 -8.91
N LEU A 67 -20.22 -7.98 -9.35
CA LEU A 67 -19.95 -7.27 -10.61
C LEU A 67 -19.72 -8.22 -11.80
N THR A 68 -20.26 -9.45 -11.73
CA THR A 68 -20.11 -10.43 -12.82
C THR A 68 -20.86 -9.92 -14.06
N GLY A 69 -20.15 -9.76 -15.18
CA GLY A 69 -20.68 -9.10 -16.40
C GLY A 69 -20.60 -7.58 -16.39
N GLY A 70 -20.01 -6.98 -15.34
CA GLY A 70 -19.75 -5.55 -15.22
C GLY A 70 -18.38 -5.13 -15.77
N PRO A 71 -17.80 -4.02 -15.27
CA PRO A 71 -16.53 -3.49 -15.78
C PRO A 71 -15.36 -4.45 -15.58
N VAL A 72 -14.28 -4.25 -16.35
CA VAL A 72 -13.03 -5.01 -16.19
C VAL A 72 -12.46 -4.79 -14.79
N GLN A 73 -12.16 -5.89 -14.10
CA GLN A 73 -11.62 -5.88 -12.74
C GLN A 73 -10.18 -6.41 -12.74
N LEU A 74 -9.27 -5.62 -12.19
CA LEU A 74 -7.84 -5.95 -12.08
C LEU A 74 -7.40 -5.83 -10.62
N ASP A 75 -6.56 -6.76 -10.18
CA ASP A 75 -5.85 -6.60 -8.92
C ASP A 75 -4.66 -5.65 -9.12
N ALA A 76 -4.25 -4.94 -8.06
CA ALA A 76 -3.13 -4.01 -8.14
C ALA A 76 -1.81 -4.67 -8.60
N SER A 77 -1.66 -5.99 -8.41
CA SER A 77 -0.50 -6.76 -8.89
C SER A 77 -0.45 -6.92 -10.41
N ASP A 78 -1.61 -6.82 -11.07
CA ASP A 78 -1.75 -7.01 -12.51
C ASP A 78 -1.73 -5.68 -13.28
N TYR A 79 -1.87 -4.56 -12.57
CA TYR A 79 -1.71 -3.22 -13.14
C TYR A 79 -0.27 -2.99 -13.62
N ARG A 80 -0.12 -2.47 -14.85
CA ARG A 80 1.18 -2.15 -15.46
C ARG A 80 1.31 -0.70 -15.87
N LYS A 81 0.30 -0.16 -16.54
CA LYS A 81 0.22 1.25 -16.96
C LYS A 81 -1.22 1.61 -17.34
N ALA A 82 -1.53 2.90 -17.31
CA ALA A 82 -2.86 3.42 -17.61
C ALA A 82 -3.37 3.06 -19.02
N GLY A 83 -2.46 2.97 -19.99
CA GLY A 83 -2.79 2.67 -21.39
C GLY A 83 -3.24 1.22 -21.66
N ASP A 84 -3.04 0.29 -20.71
CA ASP A 84 -3.50 -1.09 -20.85
C ASP A 84 -4.96 -1.26 -20.41
N LEU A 85 -5.56 -0.23 -19.81
CA LEU A 85 -6.95 -0.26 -19.36
C LEU A 85 -7.92 0.10 -20.50
N PRO A 86 -9.07 -0.60 -20.62
CA PRO A 86 -10.13 -0.25 -21.55
C PRO A 86 -10.54 1.22 -21.41
N VAL A 87 -11.09 1.82 -22.47
CA VAL A 87 -11.60 3.20 -22.44
C VAL A 87 -12.65 3.37 -21.36
N GLY A 88 -12.65 4.53 -20.69
CA GLY A 88 -13.62 4.89 -19.66
C GLY A 88 -12.97 5.34 -18.34
N ALA A 89 -13.82 5.66 -17.38
CA ALA A 89 -13.41 6.01 -16.03
C ALA A 89 -12.85 4.80 -15.27
N VAL A 90 -11.95 5.06 -14.32
CA VAL A 90 -11.31 4.02 -13.51
C VAL A 90 -11.61 4.26 -12.03
N LEU A 91 -12.13 3.24 -11.35
CA LEU A 91 -12.26 3.24 -9.90
C LEU A 91 -11.14 2.42 -9.26
N VAL A 92 -10.30 3.08 -8.47
CA VAL A 92 -9.32 2.43 -7.60
C VAL A 92 -9.95 2.17 -6.24
N VAL A 93 -9.97 0.92 -5.79
CA VAL A 93 -10.53 0.54 -4.49
C VAL A 93 -9.44 0.32 -3.46
N GLY A 94 -9.36 1.22 -2.48
CA GLY A 94 -8.37 1.24 -1.40
C GLY A 94 -7.25 2.26 -1.65
N SER A 95 -6.96 3.08 -0.64
CA SER A 95 -6.05 4.23 -0.73
C SER A 95 -4.70 4.05 0.00
N ALA A 96 -4.28 2.81 0.25
CA ALA A 96 -2.94 2.54 0.78
C ALA A 96 -1.86 2.72 -0.31
N GLN A 97 -0.64 2.20 -0.09
CA GLN A 97 0.53 2.43 -0.94
C GLN A 97 0.28 2.18 -2.44
N SER A 98 -0.24 1.01 -2.84
CA SER A 98 -0.47 0.75 -4.27
C SER A 98 -1.60 1.60 -4.83
N GLY A 99 -2.69 1.77 -4.08
CA GLY A 99 -3.87 2.48 -4.56
C GLY A 99 -3.63 3.97 -4.82
N CYS A 100 -2.89 4.65 -3.93
CA CYS A 100 -2.58 6.07 -4.13
C CYS A 100 -1.66 6.29 -5.35
N GLN A 101 -0.69 5.39 -5.57
CA GLN A 101 0.24 5.49 -6.70
C GLN A 101 -0.42 5.13 -8.02
N ILE A 102 -1.31 4.13 -8.04
CA ILE A 102 -2.11 3.79 -9.22
C ILE A 102 -3.05 4.95 -9.56
N ALA A 103 -3.73 5.54 -8.56
CA ALA A 103 -4.59 6.70 -8.79
C ALA A 103 -3.82 7.90 -9.35
N GLU A 104 -2.59 8.14 -8.87
CA GLU A 104 -1.71 9.18 -9.40
C GLU A 104 -1.26 8.90 -10.84
N ASP A 105 -0.82 7.68 -11.15
CA ASP A 105 -0.43 7.29 -12.51
C ASP A 105 -1.59 7.46 -13.50
N LEU A 106 -2.81 7.10 -13.08
CA LEU A 106 -4.01 7.23 -13.90
C LEU A 106 -4.38 8.70 -14.16
N ILE A 107 -4.39 9.56 -13.15
CA ILE A 107 -4.76 10.96 -13.32
C ILE A 107 -3.70 11.72 -14.14
N LEU A 108 -2.41 11.40 -13.96
CA LEU A 108 -1.33 11.96 -14.77
C LEU A 108 -1.39 11.48 -16.23
N ALA A 109 -1.91 10.29 -16.49
CA ALA A 109 -2.20 9.79 -17.83
C ALA A 109 -3.51 10.35 -18.43
N GLY A 110 -4.19 11.28 -17.74
CA GLY A 110 -5.41 11.93 -18.22
C GLY A 110 -6.67 11.08 -18.11
N ARG A 111 -6.67 10.02 -17.29
CA ARG A 111 -7.85 9.17 -17.06
C ARG A 111 -8.79 9.80 -16.04
N GLU A 112 -10.10 9.76 -16.30
CA GLU A 112 -11.10 10.04 -15.28
C GLU A 112 -10.96 9.01 -14.15
N THR A 113 -10.57 9.46 -12.96
CA THR A 113 -10.11 8.59 -11.88
C THR A 113 -10.89 8.85 -10.61
N TYR A 114 -11.47 7.78 -10.07
CA TYR A 114 -12.15 7.74 -8.78
C TYR A 114 -11.32 6.92 -7.80
N LEU A 115 -11.25 7.35 -6.54
CA LEU A 115 -10.55 6.61 -5.48
C LEU A 115 -11.49 6.35 -4.30
N ALA A 116 -11.84 5.08 -4.08
CA ALA A 116 -12.53 4.66 -2.86
C ALA A 116 -11.52 4.61 -1.71
N THR A 117 -11.64 5.57 -0.81
CA THR A 117 -10.69 5.75 0.30
C THR A 117 -10.94 4.76 1.43
N GLY A 118 -9.94 4.53 2.28
CA GLY A 118 -10.11 3.76 3.50
C GLY A 118 -9.51 4.50 4.69
N HIS A 119 -9.85 4.03 5.89
CA HIS A 119 -9.31 4.54 7.14
C HIS A 119 -7.85 4.10 7.31
N ILE A 120 -6.95 4.80 6.59
CA ILE A 120 -5.52 4.49 6.54
C ILE A 120 -4.71 5.76 6.82
N GLY A 121 -3.64 5.62 7.60
CA GLY A 121 -2.69 6.70 7.81
C GLY A 121 -1.90 7.03 6.54
N ARG A 122 -1.29 8.21 6.49
CA ARG A 122 -0.30 8.57 5.47
C ARG A 122 1.00 9.01 6.12
N LEU A 123 2.10 8.90 5.37
CA LEU A 123 3.42 9.34 5.79
C LEU A 123 4.07 10.19 4.70
N PRO A 124 4.85 11.23 5.07
CA PRO A 124 5.66 11.94 4.10
C PRO A 124 6.74 11.03 3.53
N ARG A 125 7.18 11.27 2.30
CA ARG A 125 8.36 10.62 1.73
C ARG A 125 9.64 11.06 2.43
N ARG A 126 9.72 12.35 2.79
CA ARG A 126 10.87 12.94 3.47
C ARG A 126 10.43 13.79 4.66
N TYR A 127 11.20 13.73 5.73
CA TYR A 127 11.03 14.60 6.88
C TYR A 127 12.39 14.88 7.50
N ARG A 128 12.62 16.09 8.04
CA ARG A 128 13.87 16.47 8.72
C ARG A 128 15.13 16.13 7.89
N GLY A 129 15.08 16.42 6.59
CA GLY A 129 16.18 16.24 5.64
C GLY A 129 16.43 14.80 5.18
N ARG A 130 15.71 13.80 5.67
CA ARG A 130 15.93 12.38 5.34
C ARG A 130 14.65 11.71 4.83
N ASP A 131 14.85 10.59 4.15
CA ASP A 131 13.76 9.69 3.79
C ASP A 131 13.08 9.12 5.05
N ILE A 132 11.76 8.96 5.02
CA ILE A 132 10.99 8.51 6.17
C ILE A 132 11.38 7.10 6.66
N VAL A 133 11.81 6.23 5.74
CA VAL A 133 12.27 4.87 6.06
C VAL A 133 13.57 4.93 6.86
N VAL A 134 14.44 5.92 6.62
CA VAL A 134 15.66 6.12 7.43
C VAL A 134 15.31 6.46 8.88
N TRP A 135 14.24 7.23 9.10
CA TRP A 135 13.76 7.50 10.46
C TRP A 135 13.15 6.27 11.10
N MET A 136 12.37 5.47 10.37
CA MET A 136 11.83 4.19 10.87
C MET A 136 12.93 3.23 11.31
N VAL A 137 14.00 3.12 10.53
CA VAL A 137 15.17 2.30 10.90
C VAL A 137 15.83 2.88 12.16
N LYS A 138 16.12 4.19 12.18
CA LYS A 138 16.82 4.82 13.30
C LYS A 138 16.04 4.77 14.61
N SER A 139 14.72 4.92 14.57
CA SER A 139 13.87 4.89 15.77
C SER A 139 13.60 3.47 16.26
N GLY A 140 14.10 2.44 15.58
CA GLY A 140 13.86 1.05 15.92
C GLY A 140 12.46 0.55 15.57
N LEU A 141 11.71 1.27 14.71
CA LEU A 141 10.36 0.84 14.31
C LEU A 141 10.38 -0.53 13.61
N PHE A 142 11.44 -0.83 12.86
CA PHE A 142 11.62 -2.15 12.23
C PHE A 142 12.22 -3.20 13.16
N ASP A 143 12.64 -2.82 14.37
CA ASP A 143 13.17 -3.74 15.38
C ASP A 143 12.06 -4.25 16.32
N VAL A 144 10.82 -3.77 16.16
CA VAL A 144 9.66 -4.17 16.96
C VAL A 144 9.35 -5.66 16.73
N PRO A 145 9.38 -6.51 17.78
CA PRO A 145 9.07 -7.93 17.64
C PRO A 145 7.64 -8.18 17.18
N ARG A 146 7.42 -9.28 16.45
CA ARG A 146 6.09 -9.66 15.93
C ARG A 146 5.00 -9.67 17.01
N LYS A 147 5.30 -10.14 18.22
CA LYS A 147 4.35 -10.21 19.34
C LYS A 147 3.81 -8.84 19.78
N ASP A 148 4.57 -7.78 19.54
CA ASP A 148 4.24 -6.40 19.91
C ASP A 148 3.72 -5.62 18.69
N PHE A 149 3.87 -6.17 17.48
CA PHE A 149 3.46 -5.59 16.20
C PHE A 149 2.11 -6.12 15.69
N VAL A 150 1.77 -7.36 16.04
CA VAL A 150 0.51 -8.00 15.66
C VAL A 150 -0.48 -7.77 16.79
N ASP A 151 -1.67 -7.27 16.46
CA ASP A 151 -2.71 -7.09 17.47
C ASP A 151 -3.21 -8.45 18.03
N PRO A 152 -3.91 -8.47 19.18
CA PRO A 152 -4.42 -9.72 19.75
C PRO A 152 -5.37 -10.51 18.84
N SER A 153 -5.96 -9.87 17.82
CA SER A 153 -6.79 -10.53 16.81
C SER A 153 -5.97 -11.22 15.70
N GLY A 154 -4.65 -11.12 15.76
CA GLY A 154 -3.73 -11.67 14.76
C GLY A 154 -3.57 -10.78 13.53
N ARG A 155 -4.14 -9.57 13.53
CA ARG A 155 -4.06 -8.66 12.38
C ARG A 155 -2.81 -7.79 12.48
N VAL A 156 -2.21 -7.59 11.32
CA VAL A 156 -1.14 -6.62 11.13
C VAL A 156 -1.80 -5.31 10.71
N ALA A 157 -1.36 -4.20 11.33
CA ALA A 157 -1.81 -2.87 10.93
C ALA A 157 -1.60 -2.66 9.43
N ALA A 158 -2.59 -2.06 8.77
CA ALA A 158 -2.50 -1.77 7.36
C ALA A 158 -1.35 -0.78 7.09
N ARG A 159 -0.65 -0.99 5.96
CA ARG A 159 0.49 -0.14 5.59
C ARG A 159 -0.01 1.27 5.25
N PRO A 160 0.58 2.32 5.83
CA PRO A 160 0.16 3.69 5.54
C PRO A 160 0.43 4.03 4.08
N MET A 161 -0.34 4.98 3.56
CA MET A 161 -0.06 5.63 2.29
C MET A 161 1.34 6.24 2.32
N LEU A 162 2.16 5.87 1.34
CA LEU A 162 3.52 6.35 1.18
C LEU A 162 3.89 6.23 -0.30
N GLY A 163 4.13 7.36 -0.97
CA GLY A 163 4.57 7.37 -2.36
C GLY A 163 6.00 6.85 -2.51
N ALA A 164 6.32 6.29 -3.68
CA ALA A 164 7.65 5.76 -3.95
C ALA A 164 8.72 6.86 -4.06
N LEU A 165 8.42 7.94 -4.78
CA LEU A 165 9.40 8.99 -5.11
C LEU A 165 9.14 10.30 -4.38
N HIS A 166 7.88 10.64 -4.13
CA HIS A 166 7.43 11.84 -3.43
C HIS A 166 6.29 11.53 -2.48
N THR A 167 5.92 12.51 -1.67
CA THR A 167 4.77 12.41 -0.77
C THR A 167 3.48 12.42 -1.58
N ILE A 168 2.59 11.48 -1.28
CA ILE A 168 1.23 11.45 -1.83
C ILE A 168 0.27 11.53 -0.64
N SER A 169 -0.74 12.39 -0.76
CA SER A 169 -1.86 12.50 0.17
C SER A 169 -3.19 12.45 -0.58
N LEU A 170 -4.28 12.13 0.12
CA LEU A 170 -5.63 12.25 -0.45
C LEU A 170 -5.90 13.68 -0.97
N GLN A 171 -5.49 14.69 -0.21
CA GLN A 171 -5.66 16.10 -0.59
C GLN A 171 -4.96 16.38 -1.92
N SER A 172 -3.71 15.95 -2.06
CA SER A 172 -2.91 16.14 -3.28
C SER A 172 -3.51 15.44 -4.49
N LEU A 173 -4.01 14.22 -4.35
CA LEU A 173 -4.70 13.51 -5.42
C LEU A 173 -5.98 14.23 -5.85
N SER A 174 -6.77 14.72 -4.87
CA SER A 174 -7.97 15.48 -5.19
C SER A 174 -7.66 16.82 -5.87
N ALA A 175 -6.58 17.49 -5.47
CA ALA A 175 -6.13 18.72 -6.10
C ALA A 175 -5.70 18.50 -7.56
N GLN A 176 -5.16 17.32 -7.87
CA GLN A 176 -4.84 16.87 -9.24
C GLN A 176 -6.08 16.46 -10.06
N GLY A 177 -7.26 16.29 -9.43
CA GLY A 177 -8.51 15.96 -10.10
C GLY A 177 -9.05 14.56 -9.84
N VAL A 178 -8.41 13.76 -8.98
CA VAL A 178 -8.96 12.47 -8.55
C VAL A 178 -10.22 12.72 -7.71
N VAL A 179 -11.33 12.07 -8.08
CA VAL A 179 -12.56 12.14 -7.31
C VAL A 179 -12.47 11.20 -6.11
N LEU A 180 -12.35 11.78 -4.92
CA LEU A 180 -12.32 11.01 -3.68
C LEU A 180 -13.72 10.56 -3.28
N LEU A 181 -13.86 9.28 -3.00
CA LEU A 181 -15.05 8.64 -2.47
C LEU A 181 -14.76 8.11 -1.07
N GLY A 182 -15.80 7.87 -0.28
CA GLY A 182 -15.63 7.12 0.96
C GLY A 182 -15.30 5.65 0.71
N ARG A 183 -15.31 4.86 1.78
CA ARG A 183 -15.00 3.44 1.71
C ARG A 183 -16.00 2.69 0.86
N PHE A 184 -15.50 1.88 -0.08
CA PHE A 184 -16.34 0.97 -0.84
C PHE A 184 -17.05 -0.01 0.11
N VAL A 185 -18.38 0.02 0.11
CA VAL A 185 -19.24 -0.80 0.97
C VAL A 185 -19.67 -2.05 0.23
N GLY A 186 -20.07 -1.88 -1.03
CA GLY A 186 -20.54 -2.99 -1.84
C GLY A 186 -21.26 -2.54 -3.11
N VAL A 187 -22.08 -3.44 -3.62
CA VAL A 187 -22.83 -3.25 -4.86
C VAL A 187 -24.30 -3.50 -4.54
N ASP A 188 -25.16 -2.58 -4.98
CA ASP A 188 -26.60 -2.73 -4.96
C ASP A 188 -27.11 -2.62 -6.41
N ASN A 189 -27.58 -3.73 -6.96
CA ASN A 189 -27.94 -3.85 -8.38
C ASN A 189 -26.77 -3.42 -9.30
N SER A 190 -26.91 -2.32 -10.02
CA SER A 190 -25.88 -1.75 -10.91
C SER A 190 -25.18 -0.53 -10.31
N ARG A 191 -25.31 -0.32 -8.99
CA ARG A 191 -24.70 0.81 -8.27
C ARG A 191 -23.62 0.35 -7.32
N LEU A 192 -22.47 0.99 -7.42
CA LEU A 192 -21.40 0.92 -6.43
C LEU A 192 -21.78 1.82 -5.26
N ILE A 193 -21.66 1.31 -4.03
CA ILE A 193 -22.05 2.02 -2.81
C ILE A 193 -20.82 2.37 -1.97
N PHE A 194 -20.78 3.60 -1.48
CA PHE A 194 -19.69 4.16 -0.69
C PHE A 194 -20.19 4.67 0.66
N ALA A 195 -19.35 4.56 1.68
CA ALA A 195 -19.60 5.16 2.98
C ALA A 195 -19.46 6.69 2.90
N ASN A 196 -20.06 7.41 3.85
CA ASN A 196 -19.92 8.86 3.99
C ASN A 196 -18.74 9.22 4.91
N ASP A 197 -17.55 8.67 4.64
CA ASP A 197 -16.38 8.74 5.55
C ASP A 197 -15.14 9.39 4.90
N VAL A 198 -15.25 9.98 3.71
CA VAL A 198 -14.09 10.53 2.97
C VAL A 198 -13.34 11.62 3.76
N LEU A 199 -14.08 12.51 4.43
CA LEU A 199 -13.50 13.56 5.29
C LEU A 199 -12.81 12.99 6.53
N GLU A 200 -13.38 11.93 7.10
CA GLU A 200 -12.78 11.22 8.23
C GLU A 200 -11.47 10.53 7.81
N ASN A 201 -11.46 9.88 6.65
CA ASN A 201 -10.27 9.23 6.09
C ASN A 201 -9.14 10.24 5.82
N ILE A 202 -9.49 11.41 5.29
CA ILE A 202 -8.57 12.56 5.11
C ILE A 202 -7.94 12.96 6.45
N ARG A 203 -8.79 13.25 7.44
CA ARG A 203 -8.33 13.71 8.76
C ARG A 203 -7.47 12.68 9.45
N PHE A 204 -7.87 11.41 9.43
CA PHE A 204 -7.11 10.32 10.01
C PHE A 204 -5.72 10.20 9.37
N GLY A 205 -5.63 10.35 8.04
CA GLY A 205 -4.36 10.43 7.34
C GLY A 205 -3.44 11.52 7.90
N ASP A 206 -3.96 12.74 8.02
CA ASP A 206 -3.21 13.91 8.51
C ASP A 206 -2.78 13.73 9.98
N GLU A 207 -3.66 13.21 10.83
CA GLU A 207 -3.39 12.92 12.24
C GLU A 207 -2.25 11.91 12.39
N ILE A 208 -2.24 10.83 11.60
CA ILE A 208 -1.15 9.84 11.63
C ILE A 208 0.17 10.43 11.13
N SER A 209 0.14 11.26 10.07
CA SER A 209 1.34 11.97 9.60
C SER A 209 1.93 12.86 10.70
N ALA A 210 1.10 13.68 11.34
CA ALA A 210 1.51 14.58 12.41
C ALA A 210 2.08 13.82 13.62
N GLN A 211 1.39 12.75 14.06
CA GLN A 211 1.88 11.90 15.15
C GLN A 211 3.24 11.27 14.83
N PHE A 212 3.44 10.80 13.59
CA PHE A 212 4.70 10.20 13.18
C PHE A 212 5.84 11.22 13.14
N LYS A 213 5.58 12.43 12.62
CA LYS A 213 6.53 13.56 12.64
C LYS A 213 6.94 13.94 14.06
N ASN A 214 5.97 14.05 14.97
CA ASN A 214 6.23 14.35 16.38
C ASN A 214 7.14 13.30 17.04
N ARG A 215 6.90 12.01 16.78
CA ARG A 215 7.78 10.93 17.28
C ARG A 215 9.21 11.05 16.74
N ILE A 216 9.38 11.46 15.47
CA ILE A 216 10.71 11.70 14.91
C ILE A 216 11.38 12.88 15.62
N ASP A 217 10.65 13.96 15.86
CA ASP A 217 11.18 15.13 16.57
C ASP A 217 11.59 14.83 18.00
N GLU A 218 10.76 14.08 18.72
CA GLU A 218 11.09 13.55 20.05
C GLU A 218 12.32 12.65 20.01
N PHE A 219 12.41 11.73 19.05
CA PHE A 219 13.57 10.87 18.88
C PHE A 219 14.85 11.66 18.61
N ILE A 220 14.81 12.65 17.71
CA ILE A 220 15.93 13.55 17.41
C ILE A 220 16.38 14.26 18.69
N LYS A 221 15.44 14.82 19.46
CA LYS A 221 15.71 15.54 20.70
C LYS A 221 16.33 14.63 21.76
N CYS A 222 15.72 13.48 22.05
CA CYS A 222 16.19 12.55 23.08
C CYS A 222 17.57 11.96 22.79
N ASN A 223 17.93 11.85 21.51
CA ASN A 223 19.23 11.30 21.09
C ASN A 223 20.26 12.37 20.70
N GLY A 224 19.96 13.66 20.89
CA GLY A 224 20.87 14.76 20.56
C GLY A 224 21.30 14.79 19.09
N LEU A 225 20.44 14.35 18.17
CA LEU A 225 20.79 14.26 16.76
C LEU A 225 20.71 15.63 16.07
N SER A 226 21.67 15.89 15.18
CA SER A 226 21.58 17.04 14.28
C SER A 226 20.67 16.71 13.10
N ALA A 227 19.65 17.55 12.88
CA ALA A 227 18.76 17.47 11.73
C ALA A 227 18.27 18.88 11.32
N PRO A 228 18.10 19.16 10.02
CA PRO A 228 17.52 20.42 9.55
C PRO A 228 16.14 20.70 10.13
N ALA A 229 15.69 21.96 10.09
CA ALA A 229 14.32 22.32 10.43
C ALA A 229 13.30 21.55 9.56
N PRO A 230 12.07 21.28 10.07
CA PRO A 230 11.01 20.75 9.23
C PRO A 230 10.70 21.72 8.09
N VAL A 231 10.53 21.18 6.89
CA VAL A 231 10.09 21.90 5.70
C VAL A 231 8.66 21.45 5.42
N GLU A 232 7.78 22.39 5.08
CA GLU A 232 6.41 22.08 4.70
C GLU A 232 6.39 21.27 3.39
N ASP A 233 5.55 20.25 3.33
CA ASP A 233 5.40 19.40 2.16
C ASP A 233 4.13 19.82 1.41
N GLU A 234 4.28 20.23 0.15
CA GLU A 234 3.16 20.74 -0.67
C GLU A 234 2.02 19.72 -0.78
N ALA A 235 2.35 18.43 -0.85
CA ALA A 235 1.34 17.38 -0.92
C ALA A 235 0.54 17.27 0.39
N GLU A 236 1.05 17.78 1.51
CA GLU A 236 0.34 17.81 2.79
C GLU A 236 -0.38 19.13 3.05
N ALA A 237 0.13 20.25 2.54
CA ALA A 237 -0.41 21.58 2.77
C ALA A 237 -1.59 21.92 1.84
N VAL A 238 -1.71 21.24 0.70
CA VAL A 238 -2.78 21.50 -0.27
C VAL A 238 -4.16 21.14 0.30
N ALA A 239 -5.13 22.05 0.13
CA ALA A 239 -6.51 21.81 0.54
C ALA A 239 -7.19 20.77 -0.38
N PRO A 240 -7.98 19.84 0.17
CA PRO A 240 -8.70 18.87 -0.64
C PRO A 240 -9.78 19.54 -1.50
N ARG A 241 -9.92 19.08 -2.75
CA ARG A 241 -11.02 19.47 -3.65
C ARG A 241 -12.10 18.40 -3.61
N LEU A 242 -13.12 18.62 -2.79
CA LEU A 242 -14.23 17.68 -2.65
C LEU A 242 -15.48 18.20 -3.36
N PRO A 243 -16.35 17.30 -3.86
CA PRO A 243 -17.66 17.69 -4.35
C PRO A 243 -18.49 18.39 -3.26
N GLN A 244 -19.41 19.26 -3.65
CA GLN A 244 -20.31 19.98 -2.72
C GLN A 244 -21.15 19.01 -1.86
N HIS A 245 -21.52 17.86 -2.44
CA HIS A 245 -22.23 16.79 -1.75
C HIS A 245 -21.45 15.48 -1.88
N PRO A 246 -21.33 14.68 -0.80
CA PRO A 246 -20.67 13.38 -0.87
C PRO A 246 -21.29 12.48 -1.94
N ILE A 247 -20.46 11.88 -2.78
CA ILE A 247 -20.89 10.87 -3.75
C ILE A 247 -20.98 9.53 -3.01
N LEU A 248 -22.20 9.11 -2.68
CA LEU A 248 -22.47 7.88 -1.94
C LEU A 248 -22.74 6.67 -2.85
N SER A 249 -22.95 6.92 -4.14
CA SER A 249 -23.12 5.87 -5.13
C SER A 249 -22.63 6.28 -6.51
N LEU A 250 -22.18 5.29 -7.29
CA LEU A 250 -21.88 5.44 -8.72
C LEU A 250 -22.64 4.37 -9.52
N ASP A 251 -23.28 4.77 -10.61
CA ASP A 251 -23.88 3.85 -11.57
C ASP A 251 -22.80 3.25 -12.47
N LEU A 252 -22.93 1.96 -12.79
CA LEU A 252 -22.01 1.24 -13.69
C LEU A 252 -22.33 1.43 -15.17
N VAL A 253 -23.43 2.10 -15.51
CA VAL A 253 -23.89 2.28 -16.89
C VAL A 253 -23.25 3.53 -17.49
N GLU A 254 -22.80 3.43 -18.74
CA GLU A 254 -22.14 4.48 -19.52
C GLU A 254 -22.76 5.87 -19.32
N ARG A 255 -21.93 6.84 -18.93
CA ARG A 255 -22.13 8.20 -19.44
C ARG A 255 -21.78 8.16 -20.92
N ASN A 256 -22.79 7.97 -21.77
CA ASN A 256 -22.74 8.32 -23.19
C ASN A 256 -22.47 9.82 -23.36
#